data_AF-A0A7L9BLU2-F1
#
_entry.id   AF-A0A7L9BLU2-F1
#
_cell.length_a   1.000
_cell.length_b   1.000
_cell.length_c   1.000
_cell.angle_alpha   90.00
_cell.angle_beta   90.00
_cell.angle_gamma   90.00
#
_symmetry.space_group_name_H-M   'P 1'
#
loop_
_entity.id
_entity.type
_entity.pdbx_description
1 polymer ?
#
loop_
_entity_poly.entity_id
_entity_poly.type
_entity_poly.pdbx_seq_one_letter_code
_entity_poly.pdbx_strand_id
1 'polypeptide(L)'
;MKATNTSPTLAAALAAAALTGGLLVAGPLTPPNGPVASTYKTLADVEPRTALSPAATPGNATTTYIITQPGSYYLTANVDAPAGGTAILISASDVVLDLNGFKVSAVGGTSAIGIRSTSRVAVRNGSVVSDGFGVDLFGSHCRAEDLAVTSGALVALRVGLRGSVDRCTVASDGTIAVQAGNYSRITDCIVAGGTGTGYSVNPGGYVSGCTASGSGTGFFLDLGSTAENCTAAACTADGFFLNRSIARSCIARNSVNDGFESAGRSIIESCLAEGNTTAGFRMNGNGTLRNSVGNNNNVGFRSETGVGLQIIDNEFSNNTSFGIYSNGMTNARIDGNQIYGNNAAPIFITGSGGHLIVRNTFKNNNGAFPTDPSSDIAQVLTNPGNAFSSSNAWANIAY
;
A
#
# COMPACT_ATOMS: atom_id res chain seq x y z
N MET A 1 -83.96 -20.16 9.92
CA MET A 1 -84.41 -21.57 10.03
C MET A 1 -83.15 -22.43 10.07
N LYS A 2 -82.95 -23.24 11.13
CA LYS A 2 -81.87 -24.24 11.36
C LYS A 2 -80.37 -23.84 11.19
N ALA A 3 -79.55 -24.26 12.17
CA ALA A 3 -78.09 -24.42 12.07
C ALA A 3 -77.76 -25.58 11.09
N THR A 4 -76.55 -25.80 10.56
CA THR A 4 -75.19 -26.00 11.15
C THR A 4 -74.12 -25.91 10.04
N ASN A 5 -72.79 -25.80 10.21
CA ASN A 5 -71.89 -25.84 11.38
C ASN A 5 -70.55 -25.14 11.02
N THR A 6 -69.72 -24.74 11.99
CA THR A 6 -68.31 -24.35 11.78
C THR A 6 -67.41 -24.94 12.88
N SER A 7 -66.56 -25.90 12.51
CA SER A 7 -65.63 -26.56 13.45
C SER A 7 -64.38 -25.70 13.72
N PRO A 8 -63.91 -25.58 14.97
CA PRO A 8 -62.81 -24.68 15.33
C PRO A 8 -61.45 -25.41 15.37
N THR A 9 -60.73 -25.46 14.25
CA THR A 9 -59.39 -26.10 14.20
C THR A 9 -58.37 -25.32 13.37
N LEU A 10 -58.09 -24.06 13.72
CA LEU A 10 -56.87 -23.36 13.28
C LEU A 10 -56.36 -22.26 14.24
N ALA A 11 -56.62 -22.40 15.54
CA ALA A 11 -56.13 -21.49 16.59
C ALA A 11 -55.10 -22.16 17.54
N ALA A 12 -54.40 -23.19 17.06
CA ALA A 12 -53.48 -24.01 17.86
C ALA A 12 -52.07 -24.15 17.27
N ALA A 13 -51.72 -23.38 16.23
CA ALA A 13 -50.44 -23.47 15.52
C ALA A 13 -49.42 -22.37 15.88
N LEU A 14 -49.78 -21.39 16.73
CA LEU A 14 -48.91 -20.26 17.10
C LEU A 14 -48.50 -20.22 18.59
N ALA A 15 -48.58 -21.38 19.27
CA ALA A 15 -48.16 -21.54 20.67
C ALA A 15 -47.09 -22.63 20.88
N ALA A 16 -46.66 -23.32 19.82
CA ALA A 16 -45.84 -24.54 19.91
C ALA A 16 -44.34 -24.38 19.60
N ALA A 17 -43.89 -23.19 19.18
CA ALA A 17 -42.50 -22.93 18.80
C ALA A 17 -41.73 -22.01 19.79
N ALA A 18 -42.39 -21.57 20.87
CA ALA A 18 -41.79 -20.69 21.89
C ALA A 18 -41.24 -21.45 23.12
N LEU A 19 -41.31 -22.79 23.15
CA LEU A 19 -41.03 -23.60 24.34
C LEU A 19 -39.98 -24.71 24.15
N THR A 20 -39.08 -24.56 23.18
CA THR A 20 -37.78 -25.25 23.18
C THR A 20 -36.65 -24.29 23.57
N GLY A 21 -36.93 -23.40 24.52
CA GLY A 21 -35.89 -22.81 25.35
C GLY A 21 -35.29 -23.93 26.20
N GLY A 22 -34.34 -24.66 25.62
CA GLY A 22 -33.53 -25.62 26.36
C GLY A 22 -32.96 -24.90 27.56
N LEU A 23 -33.12 -25.49 28.76
CA LEU A 23 -32.64 -24.92 30.01
C LEU A 23 -31.15 -24.58 29.85
N LEU A 24 -30.86 -23.29 29.66
CA LEU A 24 -29.54 -22.73 29.92
C LEU A 24 -29.37 -22.81 31.43
N VAL A 25 -28.95 -23.99 31.89
CA VAL A 25 -28.48 -24.21 33.25
C VAL A 25 -27.25 -23.34 33.40
N ALA A 26 -27.47 -22.12 33.89
CA ALA A 26 -26.40 -21.30 34.41
C ALA A 26 -25.60 -22.16 35.40
N GLY A 27 -24.26 -22.06 35.33
CA GLY A 27 -23.41 -22.77 36.27
C GLY A 27 -23.85 -22.49 37.72
N PRO A 28 -23.66 -23.43 38.67
CA PRO A 28 -24.27 -23.38 40.00
C PRO A 28 -24.21 -21.97 40.62
N LEU A 29 -25.39 -21.37 40.85
CA LEU A 29 -25.51 -20.04 41.46
C LEU A 29 -24.93 -19.99 42.88
N THR A 30 -24.77 -21.16 43.51
CA THR A 30 -23.90 -21.39 44.65
C THR A 30 -22.51 -21.80 44.15
N PRO A 31 -21.47 -20.94 44.24
CA PRO A 31 -20.09 -21.40 44.03
C PRO A 31 -19.78 -22.57 44.99
N PRO A 32 -18.89 -23.51 44.62
CA PRO A 32 -18.64 -24.70 45.43
C PRO A 32 -18.31 -24.36 46.89
N ASN A 33 -18.98 -25.04 47.83
CA ASN A 33 -18.78 -24.81 49.26
C ASN A 33 -17.37 -25.24 49.68
N GLY A 34 -16.47 -24.27 49.83
CA GLY A 34 -15.11 -24.45 50.31
C GLY A 34 -14.28 -23.19 50.05
N PRO A 35 -13.13 -23.00 50.74
CA PRO A 35 -12.19 -21.95 50.37
C PRO A 35 -11.74 -22.15 48.92
N VAL A 36 -11.75 -21.09 48.11
CA VAL A 36 -11.06 -21.11 46.83
C VAL A 36 -9.56 -21.32 47.09
N ALA A 37 -9.08 -22.55 46.88
CA ALA A 37 -7.67 -22.85 46.98
C ALA A 37 -6.91 -22.02 45.93
N SER A 38 -5.88 -21.29 46.36
CA SER A 38 -4.96 -20.64 45.42
C SER A 38 -4.44 -21.69 44.45
N THR A 39 -4.43 -21.40 43.17
CA THR A 39 -3.85 -22.29 42.15
C THR A 39 -2.31 -22.29 42.18
N TYR A 40 -1.70 -21.54 43.11
CA TYR A 40 -0.26 -21.44 43.39
C TYR A 40 0.65 -21.06 42.20
N LYS A 41 0.08 -20.73 41.03
CA LYS A 41 0.83 -20.17 39.91
C LYS A 41 1.48 -18.85 40.33
N THR A 42 2.79 -18.78 40.21
CA THR A 42 3.54 -17.54 40.37
C THR A 42 3.28 -16.61 39.19
N LEU A 43 3.69 -15.33 39.31
CA LEU A 43 3.61 -14.42 38.16
C LEU A 43 4.41 -14.96 36.95
N ALA A 44 5.52 -15.67 37.17
CA ALA A 44 6.30 -16.30 36.10
C ALA A 44 5.58 -17.47 35.42
N ASP A 45 4.66 -18.16 36.10
CA ASP A 45 3.85 -19.25 35.54
C ASP A 45 2.65 -18.77 34.72
N VAL A 46 2.26 -17.50 34.90
CA VAL A 46 1.13 -16.85 34.20
C VAL A 46 1.65 -15.91 33.11
N GLU A 47 2.74 -15.21 33.38
CA GLU A 47 3.38 -14.21 32.54
C GLU A 47 4.91 -14.46 32.53
N PRO A 48 5.39 -15.40 31.71
CA PRO A 48 6.81 -15.79 31.66
C PRO A 48 7.72 -14.78 30.95
N ARG A 49 7.16 -13.66 30.45
CA ARG A 49 7.94 -12.59 29.81
C ARG A 49 8.61 -11.71 30.85
N THR A 50 9.70 -11.06 30.47
CA THR A 50 10.43 -10.12 31.34
C THR A 50 9.84 -8.72 31.24
N ALA A 51 9.33 -8.17 32.34
CA ALA A 51 8.90 -6.78 32.39
C ALA A 51 10.10 -5.82 32.27
N LEU A 52 10.03 -4.87 31.34
CA LEU A 52 11.01 -3.78 31.23
C LEU A 52 10.99 -2.94 32.51
N SER A 53 12.15 -2.83 33.17
CA SER A 53 12.29 -2.13 34.45
C SER A 53 13.75 -1.74 34.73
N PRO A 54 14.01 -0.78 35.65
CA PRO A 54 15.37 -0.41 36.04
C PRO A 54 16.19 -1.57 36.64
N ALA A 55 15.52 -2.60 37.17
CA ALA A 55 16.18 -3.77 37.76
C ALA A 55 16.49 -4.87 36.73
N ALA A 56 15.55 -5.17 35.81
CA ALA A 56 15.71 -6.26 34.85
C ALA A 56 16.44 -5.85 33.57
N THR A 57 16.32 -4.58 33.16
CA THR A 57 16.82 -4.06 31.87
C THR A 57 17.35 -2.63 32.05
N PRO A 58 18.36 -2.42 32.93
CA PRO A 58 18.84 -1.09 33.28
C PRO A 58 19.27 -0.27 32.06
N GLY A 59 18.89 1.00 32.07
CA GLY A 59 19.32 2.00 31.11
C GLY A 59 20.70 2.61 31.41
N ASN A 60 20.97 3.76 30.80
CA ASN A 60 22.12 4.61 31.07
C ASN A 60 21.74 6.10 30.88
N ALA A 61 22.70 7.01 30.94
CA ALA A 61 22.45 8.46 30.84
C ALA A 61 21.76 8.92 29.54
N THR A 62 21.78 8.12 28.46
CA THR A 62 21.17 8.47 27.16
C THR A 62 20.10 7.47 26.71
N THR A 63 19.82 6.43 27.50
CA THR A 63 18.88 5.35 27.14
C THR A 63 18.05 4.88 28.33
N THR A 64 16.72 4.86 28.26
CA THR A 64 15.87 4.48 29.41
C THR A 64 15.97 2.99 29.76
N TYR A 65 15.90 2.11 28.76
CA TYR A 65 16.07 0.66 28.95
C TYR A 65 16.95 0.03 27.87
N ILE A 66 17.79 -0.92 28.28
CA ILE A 66 18.67 -1.68 27.38
C ILE A 66 18.40 -3.18 27.54
N ILE A 67 17.97 -3.83 26.46
CA ILE A 67 17.81 -5.30 26.39
C ILE A 67 19.11 -5.90 25.85
N THR A 68 19.86 -6.56 26.73
CA THR A 68 21.18 -7.15 26.44
C THR A 68 21.18 -8.68 26.32
N GLN A 69 20.02 -9.34 26.50
CA GLN A 69 19.86 -10.79 26.41
C GLN A 69 18.69 -11.16 25.47
N PRO A 70 18.75 -12.31 24.78
CA PRO A 70 17.60 -12.88 24.06
C PRO A 70 16.42 -13.14 25.00
N GLY A 71 15.20 -13.08 24.48
CA GLY A 71 13.99 -13.39 25.26
C GLY A 71 12.75 -12.62 24.85
N SER A 72 11.66 -12.84 25.59
CA SER A 72 10.41 -12.10 25.43
C SER A 72 10.24 -11.05 26.54
N TYR A 73 9.99 -9.82 26.15
CA TYR A 73 9.90 -8.65 27.01
C TYR A 73 8.57 -7.92 26.80
N TYR A 74 8.12 -7.19 27.82
CA TYR A 74 6.91 -6.37 27.72
C TYR A 74 6.95 -5.09 28.54
N LEU A 75 6.09 -4.12 28.16
CA LEU A 75 5.85 -2.91 28.92
C LEU A 75 4.72 -3.06 29.95
N THR A 76 4.91 -2.42 31.10
CA THR A 76 3.93 -2.28 32.19
C THR A 76 3.45 -0.84 32.38
N ALA A 77 4.08 0.12 31.70
CA ALA A 77 3.78 1.54 31.70
C ALA A 77 4.33 2.19 30.43
N ASN A 78 3.97 3.46 30.19
CA ASN A 78 4.61 4.29 29.16
C ASN A 78 6.10 4.49 29.46
N VAL A 79 6.90 4.72 28.41
CA VAL A 79 8.34 4.97 28.50
C VAL A 79 8.69 6.26 27.81
N ASP A 80 9.33 7.18 28.54
CA ASP A 80 9.94 8.39 27.98
C ASP A 80 11.47 8.21 27.94
N ALA A 81 12.10 8.65 26.84
CA ALA A 81 13.55 8.74 26.69
C ALA A 81 14.12 9.93 27.48
N PRO A 82 15.43 9.94 27.81
CA PRO A 82 16.14 11.18 28.07
C PRO A 82 16.03 12.11 26.85
N ALA A 83 16.04 13.43 27.05
CA ALA A 83 15.93 14.39 25.96
C ALA A 83 17.03 14.20 24.90
N GLY A 84 16.64 14.00 23.64
CA GLY A 84 17.55 13.69 22.54
C GLY A 84 18.16 12.27 22.57
N GLY A 85 17.71 11.42 23.50
CA GLY A 85 18.20 10.07 23.74
C GLY A 85 17.35 8.97 23.09
N THR A 86 17.62 7.72 23.47
CA THR A 86 16.87 6.54 23.02
C THR A 86 15.92 6.06 24.14
N ALA A 87 14.65 5.72 23.86
CA ALA A 87 13.82 5.14 24.92
C ALA A 87 14.17 3.67 25.17
N ILE A 88 14.21 2.84 24.13
CA ILE A 88 14.54 1.41 24.25
C ILE A 88 15.62 1.00 23.22
N LEU A 89 16.74 0.48 23.71
CA LEU A 89 17.82 -0.10 22.90
C LEU A 89 17.85 -1.62 23.06
N ILE A 90 17.79 -2.34 21.94
CA ILE A 90 17.80 -3.81 21.89
C ILE A 90 19.11 -4.26 21.25
N SER A 91 20.10 -4.60 22.08
CA SER A 91 21.44 -5.00 21.64
C SER A 91 21.62 -6.50 21.47
N ALA A 92 20.71 -7.32 22.01
CA ALA A 92 20.64 -8.75 21.74
C ALA A 92 19.71 -9.09 20.56
N SER A 93 20.06 -10.16 19.85
CA SER A 93 19.17 -10.82 18.88
C SER A 93 18.21 -11.78 19.56
N ASP A 94 17.21 -12.25 18.81
CA ASP A 94 16.20 -13.22 19.25
C ASP A 94 15.37 -12.66 20.43
N VAL A 95 14.95 -11.41 20.23
CA VAL A 95 14.14 -10.63 21.18
C VAL A 95 12.74 -10.38 20.63
N VAL A 96 11.72 -10.56 21.46
CA VAL A 96 10.35 -10.08 21.20
C VAL A 96 10.02 -9.02 22.24
N LEU A 97 9.66 -7.81 21.80
CA LEU A 97 9.17 -6.72 22.63
C LEU A 97 7.69 -6.47 22.34
N ASP A 98 6.86 -6.72 23.35
CA ASP A 98 5.44 -6.35 23.34
C ASP A 98 5.27 -5.00 24.06
N LEU A 99 4.88 -3.95 23.34
CA LEU A 99 4.60 -2.65 23.95
C LEU A 99 3.30 -2.68 24.77
N ASN A 100 2.51 -3.76 24.70
CA ASN A 100 1.37 -4.05 25.59
C ASN A 100 0.33 -2.92 25.65
N GLY A 101 0.14 -2.21 24.53
CA GLY A 101 -0.74 -1.04 24.39
C GLY A 101 -0.15 0.29 24.89
N PHE A 102 1.05 0.29 25.48
CA PHE A 102 1.68 1.49 26.01
C PHE A 102 2.38 2.34 24.94
N LYS A 103 2.67 3.60 25.30
CA LYS A 103 3.40 4.58 24.50
C LYS A 103 4.88 4.57 24.83
N VAL A 104 5.72 4.56 23.80
CA VAL A 104 7.15 4.92 23.85
C VAL A 104 7.32 6.32 23.26
N SER A 105 8.13 7.16 23.91
CA SER A 105 8.22 8.59 23.65
C SER A 105 9.69 9.01 23.66
N ALA A 106 10.19 9.61 22.57
CA ALA A 106 11.59 10.03 22.45
C ALA A 106 11.68 11.40 21.76
N VAL A 107 11.67 12.45 22.58
CA VAL A 107 11.66 13.86 22.13
C VAL A 107 12.93 14.59 22.59
N GLY A 108 13.11 15.83 22.12
CA GLY A 108 14.29 16.65 22.39
C GLY A 108 15.23 16.78 21.18
N GLY A 109 14.69 16.68 19.96
CA GLY A 109 15.43 16.91 18.72
C GLY A 109 15.77 15.64 17.93
N THR A 110 16.34 15.85 16.74
CA THR A 110 16.48 14.83 15.69
C THR A 110 17.38 13.63 16.03
N SER A 111 18.18 13.71 17.09
CA SER A 111 18.95 12.59 17.63
C SER A 111 18.10 11.58 18.40
N ALA A 112 16.88 11.94 18.80
CA ALA A 112 16.03 11.09 19.62
C ALA A 112 15.53 9.84 18.86
N ILE A 113 15.48 8.69 19.54
CA ILE A 113 14.99 7.43 18.96
C ILE A 113 13.99 6.76 19.91
N GLY A 114 12.82 6.39 19.40
CA GLY A 114 11.87 5.60 20.18
C GLY A 114 12.44 4.21 20.50
N ILE A 115 12.62 3.38 19.47
CA ILE A 115 13.13 2.01 19.62
C ILE A 115 14.22 1.76 18.59
N ARG A 116 15.37 1.21 19.01
CA ARG A 116 16.45 0.76 18.12
C ARG A 116 16.82 -0.68 18.39
N SER A 117 17.06 -1.48 17.34
CA SER A 117 17.43 -2.89 17.50
C SER A 117 18.57 -3.37 16.60
N THR A 118 19.26 -4.42 17.06
CA THR A 118 20.04 -5.33 16.20
C THR A 118 19.12 -6.27 15.39
N SER A 119 19.66 -7.33 14.80
CA SER A 119 18.95 -8.34 13.98
C SER A 119 18.07 -9.29 14.81
N ARG A 120 17.08 -9.92 14.16
CA ARG A 120 16.15 -10.91 14.73
C ARG A 120 15.37 -10.38 15.94
N VAL A 121 14.78 -9.20 15.79
CA VAL A 121 13.97 -8.55 16.82
C VAL A 121 12.57 -8.28 16.31
N ALA A 122 11.55 -8.64 17.10
CA ALA A 122 10.16 -8.29 16.82
C ALA A 122 9.68 -7.24 17.83
N VAL A 123 9.02 -6.18 17.36
CA VAL A 123 8.41 -5.12 18.18
C VAL A 123 6.95 -5.01 17.81
N ARG A 124 6.03 -5.07 18.80
CA ARG A 124 4.60 -5.09 18.50
C ARG A 124 3.68 -4.40 19.50
N ASN A 125 2.44 -4.13 19.07
CA ASN A 125 1.29 -3.80 19.92
C ASN A 125 1.47 -2.57 20.83
N GLY A 126 1.54 -1.38 20.23
CA GLY A 126 1.60 -0.11 20.99
C GLY A 126 1.84 1.12 20.13
N SER A 127 2.24 2.22 20.77
CA SER A 127 2.51 3.48 20.07
C SER A 127 3.93 4.00 20.31
N VAL A 128 4.50 4.68 19.31
CA VAL A 128 5.84 5.27 19.38
C VAL A 128 5.80 6.69 18.81
N VAL A 129 6.26 7.67 19.59
CA VAL A 129 6.36 9.09 19.18
C VAL A 129 7.83 9.51 19.29
N SER A 130 8.41 10.09 18.23
CA SER A 130 9.81 10.53 18.25
C SER A 130 10.12 11.73 17.36
N ASP A 131 10.98 12.63 17.82
CA ASP A 131 11.46 13.76 16.99
C ASP A 131 12.41 13.28 15.87
N GLY A 132 13.15 12.20 16.10
CA GLY A 132 14.14 11.66 15.17
C GLY A 132 13.66 10.40 14.45
N PHE A 133 14.13 9.23 14.90
CA PHE A 133 13.64 7.92 14.43
C PHE A 133 12.54 7.41 15.36
N GLY A 134 11.41 6.95 14.81
CA GLY A 134 10.40 6.27 15.62
C GLY A 134 10.87 4.87 16.03
N VAL A 135 10.91 3.96 15.07
CA VAL A 135 11.24 2.54 15.24
C VAL A 135 12.32 2.16 14.22
N ASP A 136 13.56 2.03 14.67
CA ASP A 136 14.77 1.81 13.85
C ASP A 136 15.29 0.37 14.03
N LEU A 137 14.60 -0.59 13.43
CA LEU A 137 14.96 -2.01 13.44
C LEU A 137 15.91 -2.33 12.28
N PHE A 138 17.02 -1.59 12.18
CA PHE A 138 17.95 -1.63 11.05
C PHE A 138 18.65 -2.99 10.85
N GLY A 139 18.60 -3.87 11.85
CA GLY A 139 19.07 -5.25 11.76
C GLY A 139 18.28 -6.12 10.77
N SER A 140 18.84 -7.28 10.43
CA SER A 140 18.21 -8.25 9.52
C SER A 140 17.13 -9.08 10.22
N HIS A 141 16.12 -9.54 9.47
CA HIS A 141 15.05 -10.42 9.95
C HIS A 141 14.25 -9.83 11.14
N CYS A 142 14.15 -8.50 11.21
CA CYS A 142 13.37 -7.80 12.22
C CYS A 142 11.91 -7.59 11.79
N ARG A 143 11.00 -7.48 12.76
CA ARG A 143 9.56 -7.35 12.50
C ARG A 143 8.95 -6.21 13.31
N ALA A 144 8.10 -5.42 12.67
CA ALA A 144 7.28 -4.40 13.30
C ALA A 144 5.81 -4.75 13.02
N GLU A 145 5.01 -4.99 14.06
CA GLU A 145 3.67 -5.57 13.95
C GLU A 145 2.68 -4.78 14.83
N ASP A 146 1.53 -4.33 14.30
CA ASP A 146 0.47 -3.66 15.09
C ASP A 146 0.98 -2.40 15.87
N LEU A 147 1.71 -1.51 15.18
CA LEU A 147 2.28 -0.29 15.76
C LEU A 147 1.62 0.99 15.21
N ALA A 148 1.40 1.97 16.09
CA ALA A 148 1.10 3.35 15.71
C ALA A 148 2.35 4.22 15.91
N VAL A 149 2.94 4.74 14.83
CA VAL A 149 4.20 5.49 14.89
C VAL A 149 4.04 6.92 14.39
N THR A 150 4.51 7.90 15.16
CA THR A 150 4.60 9.32 14.78
C THR A 150 6.05 9.78 14.80
N SER A 151 6.59 10.35 13.72
CA SER A 151 7.94 10.94 13.76
C SER A 151 8.17 12.24 12.98
N GLY A 152 9.07 13.08 13.49
CA GLY A 152 9.25 14.45 12.99
C GLY A 152 10.30 14.69 11.90
N ALA A 153 11.44 13.97 11.89
CA ALA A 153 12.59 14.41 11.07
C ALA A 153 13.27 13.35 10.18
N LEU A 154 13.31 12.08 10.58
CA LEU A 154 14.10 11.06 9.88
C LEU A 154 13.19 9.98 9.27
N VAL A 155 13.39 8.72 9.61
CA VAL A 155 12.51 7.62 9.20
C VAL A 155 11.62 7.23 10.37
N ALA A 156 10.29 7.20 10.17
CA ALA A 156 9.38 6.85 11.25
C ALA A 156 9.49 5.37 11.63
N LEU A 157 9.44 4.48 10.63
CA LEU A 157 9.58 3.03 10.83
C LEU A 157 10.53 2.45 9.80
N ARG A 158 11.65 1.86 10.27
CA ARG A 158 12.62 1.13 9.45
C ARG A 158 12.71 -0.33 9.86
N VAL A 159 12.76 -1.23 8.88
CA VAL A 159 13.28 -2.59 9.04
C VAL A 159 14.45 -2.84 8.08
N GLY A 160 15.46 -3.59 8.53
CA GLY A 160 16.63 -3.96 7.73
C GLY A 160 16.36 -5.09 6.73
N LEU A 161 17.44 -5.75 6.27
CA LEU A 161 17.42 -6.86 5.31
C LEU A 161 16.45 -7.98 5.73
N ARG A 162 15.54 -8.40 4.83
CA ARG A 162 14.53 -9.45 5.08
C ARG A 162 13.64 -9.17 6.31
N GLY A 163 13.35 -7.90 6.58
CA GLY A 163 12.42 -7.51 7.63
C GLY A 163 10.96 -7.64 7.21
N SER A 164 10.05 -7.43 8.16
CA SER A 164 8.62 -7.28 7.87
C SER A 164 7.98 -6.12 8.63
N VAL A 165 7.05 -5.42 7.99
CA VAL A 165 6.19 -4.40 8.62
C VAL A 165 4.75 -4.79 8.35
N ASP A 166 3.93 -4.96 9.38
CA ASP A 166 2.60 -5.55 9.27
C ASP A 166 1.58 -4.81 10.14
N ARG A 167 0.45 -4.39 9.55
CA ARG A 167 -0.67 -3.71 10.25
C ARG A 167 -0.25 -2.46 11.04
N CYS A 168 0.75 -1.72 10.54
CA CYS A 168 1.23 -0.49 11.16
C CYS A 168 0.55 0.76 10.59
N THR A 169 0.23 1.72 11.45
CA THR A 169 -0.20 3.08 11.07
C THR A 169 0.93 4.05 11.36
N VAL A 170 1.30 4.86 10.38
CA VAL A 170 2.46 5.76 10.47
C VAL A 170 2.09 7.17 10.03
N ALA A 171 2.37 8.16 10.88
CA ALA A 171 2.37 9.57 10.55
C ALA A 171 3.81 10.07 10.59
N SER A 172 4.30 10.74 9.54
CA SER A 172 5.68 11.21 9.51
C SER A 172 5.80 12.51 8.76
N ASP A 173 6.39 13.54 9.37
CA ASP A 173 6.78 14.78 8.67
C ASP A 173 8.20 14.69 8.09
N GLY A 174 8.93 13.60 8.41
CA GLY A 174 10.31 13.33 8.00
C GLY A 174 10.50 12.86 6.56
N THR A 175 11.68 12.32 6.27
CA THR A 175 12.14 11.99 4.91
C THR A 175 11.52 10.71 4.34
N ILE A 176 11.22 9.72 5.18
CA ILE A 176 10.53 8.49 4.79
C ILE A 176 9.60 8.06 5.93
N ALA A 177 8.34 7.73 5.66
CA ALA A 177 7.47 7.17 6.69
C ALA A 177 7.82 5.70 6.99
N VAL A 178 7.80 4.82 6.00
CA VAL A 178 8.17 3.41 6.13
C VAL A 178 9.32 3.05 5.19
N GLN A 179 10.43 2.56 5.73
CA GLN A 179 11.56 2.02 4.97
C GLN A 179 11.74 0.53 5.23
N ALA A 180 11.70 -0.28 4.19
CA ALA A 180 11.98 -1.71 4.27
C ALA A 180 13.22 -2.06 3.44
N GLY A 181 14.22 -2.65 4.09
CA GLY A 181 15.47 -3.09 3.46
C GLY A 181 15.25 -4.20 2.42
N ASN A 182 16.32 -4.62 1.75
CA ASN A 182 16.23 -5.55 0.62
C ASN A 182 15.51 -6.86 1.02
N TYR A 183 14.74 -7.43 0.09
CA TYR A 183 13.96 -8.67 0.30
C TYR A 183 12.99 -8.65 1.49
N SER A 184 12.54 -7.47 1.92
CA SER A 184 11.59 -7.31 3.04
C SER A 184 10.15 -7.26 2.56
N ARG A 185 9.21 -7.45 3.49
CA ARG A 185 7.77 -7.37 3.22
C ARG A 185 7.12 -6.21 3.98
N ILE A 186 6.19 -5.51 3.35
CA ILE A 186 5.28 -4.56 4.01
C ILE A 186 3.85 -5.00 3.69
N THR A 187 3.00 -5.14 4.72
CA THR A 187 1.63 -5.65 4.57
C THR A 187 0.63 -4.83 5.39
N ASP A 188 -0.51 -4.50 4.77
CA ASP A 188 -1.69 -3.93 5.44
C ASP A 188 -1.41 -2.68 6.30
N CYS A 189 -0.45 -1.87 5.85
CA CYS A 189 -0.01 -0.65 6.55
C CYS A 189 -0.70 0.61 6.00
N ILE A 190 -0.77 1.65 6.82
CA ILE A 190 -1.29 2.96 6.43
C ILE A 190 -0.26 4.04 6.78
N VAL A 191 0.12 4.85 5.78
CA VAL A 191 0.88 6.09 5.95
C VAL A 191 -0.06 7.27 5.74
N ALA A 192 -0.10 8.18 6.71
CA ALA A 192 -0.91 9.40 6.69
C ALA A 192 -0.04 10.65 6.85
N GLY A 193 0.00 11.48 5.81
CA GLY A 193 0.81 12.68 5.71
C GLY A 193 2.27 12.44 5.30
N GLY A 194 2.98 13.55 5.16
CA GLY A 194 4.44 13.60 5.09
C GLY A 194 5.01 14.35 3.89
N THR A 195 6.10 15.07 4.12
CA THR A 195 6.81 15.77 3.05
C THR A 195 7.70 14.82 2.22
N GLY A 196 8.14 13.73 2.82
CA GLY A 196 8.98 12.70 2.20
C GLY A 196 8.23 11.51 1.61
N THR A 197 8.95 10.42 1.33
CA THR A 197 8.39 9.20 0.72
C THR A 197 7.51 8.43 1.70
N GLY A 198 6.33 7.97 1.27
CA GLY A 198 5.45 7.13 2.08
C GLY A 198 6.08 5.76 2.37
N TYR A 199 6.26 4.95 1.33
CA TYR A 199 6.94 3.66 1.41
C TYR A 199 8.20 3.62 0.55
N SER A 200 9.34 3.35 1.16
CA SER A 200 10.60 3.04 0.48
C SER A 200 10.83 1.53 0.51
N VAL A 201 10.66 0.88 -0.65
CA VAL A 201 10.77 -0.57 -0.83
C VAL A 201 12.06 -0.88 -1.58
N ASN A 202 13.08 -1.30 -0.85
CA ASN A 202 14.40 -1.61 -1.40
C ASN A 202 14.41 -2.90 -2.26
N PRO A 203 15.51 -3.19 -3.00
CA PRO A 203 15.51 -4.23 -4.03
C PRO A 203 15.01 -5.60 -3.59
N GLY A 204 14.19 -6.21 -4.45
CA GLY A 204 13.53 -7.50 -4.21
C GLY A 204 12.50 -7.49 -3.07
N GLY A 205 12.14 -6.32 -2.53
CA GLY A 205 11.08 -6.19 -1.52
C GLY A 205 9.67 -6.32 -2.10
N TYR A 206 8.68 -6.53 -1.24
CA TYR A 206 7.28 -6.70 -1.61
C TYR A 206 6.38 -5.87 -0.69
N VAL A 207 5.46 -5.08 -1.26
CA VAL A 207 4.46 -4.30 -0.52
C VAL A 207 3.05 -4.67 -1.00
N SER A 208 2.11 -4.91 -0.07
CA SER A 208 0.72 -5.19 -0.45
C SER A 208 -0.31 -4.69 0.54
N GLY A 209 -1.51 -4.33 0.05
CA GLY A 209 -2.63 -3.89 0.89
C GLY A 209 -2.37 -2.55 1.59
N CYS A 210 -1.36 -1.80 1.15
CA CYS A 210 -0.88 -0.60 1.84
C CYS A 210 -1.44 0.68 1.24
N THR A 211 -1.64 1.70 2.09
CA THR A 211 -2.09 3.03 1.66
C THR A 211 -1.07 4.10 2.01
N ALA A 212 -0.63 4.91 1.05
CA ALA A 212 0.09 6.15 1.27
C ALA A 212 -0.82 7.33 0.94
N SER A 213 -1.13 8.17 1.92
CA SER A 213 -2.03 9.32 1.75
C SER A 213 -1.32 10.62 2.13
N GLY A 214 -1.23 11.58 1.22
CA GLY A 214 -0.67 12.90 1.51
C GLY A 214 0.86 12.93 1.71
N SER A 215 1.57 11.89 1.26
CA SER A 215 3.04 11.83 1.24
C SER A 215 3.62 12.62 0.06
N GLY A 216 4.94 12.80 0.02
CA GLY A 216 5.70 13.27 -1.16
C GLY A 216 5.51 12.34 -2.36
N THR A 217 6.39 11.35 -2.49
CA THR A 217 6.12 10.17 -3.33
C THR A 217 5.37 9.13 -2.50
N GLY A 218 4.28 8.55 -3.01
CA GLY A 218 3.52 7.53 -2.26
C GLY A 218 4.32 6.26 -2.03
N PHE A 219 4.78 5.63 -3.11
CA PHE A 219 5.60 4.41 -3.08
C PHE A 219 6.83 4.56 -3.97
N PHE A 220 8.02 4.36 -3.41
CA PHE A 220 9.26 4.17 -4.16
C PHE A 220 9.59 2.67 -4.22
N LEU A 221 9.56 2.10 -5.42
CA LEU A 221 9.74 0.67 -5.69
C LEU A 221 11.06 0.44 -6.43
N ASP A 222 12.11 0.04 -5.70
CA ASP A 222 13.45 -0.16 -6.25
C ASP A 222 13.59 -1.50 -7.02
N LEU A 223 14.77 -1.75 -7.60
CA LEU A 223 15.09 -2.85 -8.51
C LEU A 223 14.45 -4.20 -8.12
N GLY A 224 13.55 -4.70 -8.97
CA GLY A 224 12.92 -6.01 -8.81
C GLY A 224 11.97 -6.13 -7.61
N SER A 225 11.62 -5.02 -6.95
CA SER A 225 10.53 -5.00 -5.96
C SER A 225 9.16 -5.09 -6.65
N THR A 226 8.11 -5.34 -5.86
CA THR A 226 6.73 -5.43 -6.35
C THR A 226 5.76 -4.78 -5.37
N ALA A 227 4.79 -4.01 -5.89
CA ALA A 227 3.60 -3.56 -5.17
C ALA A 227 2.34 -4.24 -5.71
N GLU A 228 1.48 -4.75 -4.83
CA GLU A 228 0.20 -5.36 -5.21
C GLU A 228 -0.96 -4.89 -4.32
N ASN A 229 -2.05 -4.41 -4.93
CA ASN A 229 -3.22 -3.90 -4.19
C ASN A 229 -2.91 -2.73 -3.24
N CYS A 230 -2.02 -1.81 -3.67
CA CYS A 230 -1.64 -0.62 -2.91
C CYS A 230 -2.34 0.65 -3.43
N THR A 231 -2.61 1.60 -2.55
CA THR A 231 -3.21 2.90 -2.90
C THR A 231 -2.30 4.07 -2.55
N ALA A 232 -1.91 4.86 -3.54
CA ALA A 232 -1.32 6.18 -3.36
C ALA A 232 -2.41 7.24 -3.58
N ALA A 233 -2.60 8.16 -2.64
CA ALA A 233 -3.67 9.14 -2.67
C ALA A 233 -3.18 10.54 -2.27
N ALA A 234 -3.52 11.55 -3.06
CA ALA A 234 -3.19 12.95 -2.79
C ALA A 234 -1.69 13.19 -2.52
N CYS A 235 -0.82 12.46 -3.22
CA CYS A 235 0.63 12.60 -3.10
C CYS A 235 1.11 13.94 -3.70
N THR A 236 2.09 14.59 -3.09
CA THR A 236 2.58 15.91 -3.54
C THR A 236 3.66 15.83 -4.64
N ALA A 237 4.13 14.63 -4.93
CA ALA A 237 4.85 14.24 -6.14
C ALA A 237 4.09 13.08 -6.82
N ASP A 238 4.76 11.98 -7.17
CA ASP A 238 4.16 10.81 -7.82
C ASP A 238 3.45 9.88 -6.84
N GLY A 239 2.39 9.22 -7.31
CA GLY A 239 1.75 8.14 -6.56
C GLY A 239 2.69 6.95 -6.37
N PHE A 240 3.24 6.45 -7.47
CA PHE A 240 4.25 5.38 -7.48
C PHE A 240 5.43 5.75 -8.38
N PHE A 241 6.65 5.51 -7.89
CA PHE A 241 7.88 5.56 -8.67
C PHE A 241 8.48 4.16 -8.79
N LEU A 242 8.64 3.66 -10.02
CA LEU A 242 9.10 2.30 -10.32
C LEU A 242 10.48 2.29 -10.98
N ASN A 243 11.52 1.92 -10.24
CA ASN A 243 12.85 1.62 -10.80
C ASN A 243 12.96 0.13 -11.14
N ARG A 244 12.65 -0.24 -12.39
CA ARG A 244 12.71 -1.62 -12.89
C ARG A 244 12.01 -2.62 -11.94
N SER A 245 10.77 -2.30 -11.62
CA SER A 245 9.94 -2.97 -10.61
C SER A 245 8.51 -3.20 -11.14
N ILE A 246 7.64 -3.79 -10.33
CA ILE A 246 6.29 -4.20 -10.75
C ILE A 246 5.22 -3.52 -9.88
N ALA A 247 4.18 -2.98 -10.49
CA ALA A 247 2.94 -2.61 -9.82
C ALA A 247 1.77 -3.40 -10.41
N ARG A 248 0.98 -4.06 -9.54
CA ARG A 248 -0.24 -4.78 -9.92
C ARG A 248 -1.45 -4.35 -9.11
N SER A 249 -2.59 -4.13 -9.76
CA SER A 249 -3.84 -3.81 -9.05
C SER A 249 -3.71 -2.60 -8.10
N CYS A 250 -2.79 -1.67 -8.42
CA CYS A 250 -2.51 -0.49 -7.62
C CYS A 250 -3.35 0.69 -8.09
N ILE A 251 -3.66 1.59 -7.16
CA ILE A 251 -4.45 2.81 -7.41
C ILE A 251 -3.59 4.03 -7.09
N ALA A 252 -3.39 4.91 -8.06
CA ALA A 252 -2.75 6.21 -7.87
C ALA A 252 -3.73 7.33 -8.19
N ARG A 253 -4.16 8.08 -7.18
CA ARG A 253 -5.26 9.04 -7.31
C ARG A 253 -4.95 10.43 -6.77
N ASN A 254 -5.29 11.45 -7.57
CA ASN A 254 -5.12 12.87 -7.23
C ASN A 254 -3.68 13.26 -6.83
N SER A 255 -2.67 12.60 -7.40
CA SER A 255 -1.27 12.98 -7.20
C SER A 255 -0.96 14.28 -7.94
N VAL A 256 -0.07 15.09 -7.38
CA VAL A 256 0.31 16.38 -7.95
C VAL A 256 1.21 16.22 -9.18
N ASN A 257 2.09 15.21 -9.22
CA ASN A 257 2.74 14.76 -10.47
C ASN A 257 1.99 13.53 -11.01
N ASP A 258 2.66 12.46 -11.42
CA ASP A 258 1.99 11.37 -12.11
C ASP A 258 1.30 10.39 -11.14
N GLY A 259 0.37 9.60 -11.67
CA GLY A 259 -0.11 8.42 -10.95
C GLY A 259 1.02 7.40 -10.76
N PHE A 260 1.66 7.02 -11.87
CA PHE A 260 2.81 6.11 -11.89
C PHE A 260 3.91 6.68 -12.80
N GLU A 261 5.08 6.99 -12.24
CA GLU A 261 6.31 7.18 -13.01
C GLU A 261 7.13 5.87 -12.98
N SER A 262 7.76 5.51 -14.10
CA SER A 262 8.62 4.33 -14.17
C SER A 262 9.81 4.49 -15.10
N ALA A 263 10.92 3.85 -14.71
CA ALA A 263 12.17 3.79 -15.45
C ALA A 263 12.65 2.35 -15.65
N GLY A 264 13.29 2.08 -16.80
CA GLY A 264 13.76 0.74 -17.18
C GLY A 264 12.62 -0.28 -17.30
N ARG A 265 12.96 -1.59 -17.26
CA ARG A 265 12.06 -2.76 -17.44
C ARG A 265 11.02 -2.95 -16.34
N SER A 266 10.20 -1.93 -16.12
CA SER A 266 9.07 -1.94 -15.20
C SER A 266 7.81 -2.50 -15.86
N ILE A 267 6.93 -3.08 -15.04
CA ILE A 267 5.64 -3.64 -15.47
C ILE A 267 4.55 -3.00 -14.63
N ILE A 268 3.56 -2.41 -15.29
CA ILE A 268 2.35 -1.85 -14.67
C ILE A 268 1.16 -2.62 -15.24
N GLU A 269 0.39 -3.27 -14.37
CA GLU A 269 -0.64 -4.24 -14.74
C GLU A 269 -1.91 -4.05 -13.90
N SER A 270 -3.07 -3.95 -14.54
CA SER A 270 -4.37 -3.84 -13.86
C SER A 270 -4.46 -2.64 -12.89
N CYS A 271 -3.71 -1.57 -13.14
CA CYS A 271 -3.64 -0.40 -12.26
C CYS A 271 -4.64 0.68 -12.67
N LEU A 272 -5.06 1.52 -11.71
CA LEU A 272 -5.87 2.71 -11.93
C LEU A 272 -5.04 3.96 -11.63
N ALA A 273 -4.93 4.86 -12.59
CA ALA A 273 -4.38 6.20 -12.42
C ALA A 273 -5.48 7.24 -12.67
N GLU A 274 -5.96 7.89 -11.61
CA GLU A 274 -7.14 8.76 -11.63
C GLU A 274 -6.85 10.18 -11.16
N GLY A 275 -7.22 11.20 -11.92
CA GLY A 275 -7.22 12.60 -11.45
C GLY A 275 -5.83 13.19 -11.14
N ASN A 276 -4.74 12.57 -11.62
CA ASN A 276 -3.38 13.07 -11.38
C ASN A 276 -3.09 14.26 -12.32
N THR A 277 -2.40 15.31 -11.84
CA THR A 277 -2.36 16.59 -12.60
C THR A 277 -1.45 16.54 -13.85
N THR A 278 -0.61 15.52 -13.97
CA THR A 278 0.22 15.23 -15.14
C THR A 278 -0.23 13.94 -15.82
N ALA A 279 0.61 12.91 -15.96
CA ALA A 279 0.22 11.66 -16.59
C ALA A 279 -0.45 10.69 -15.61
N GLY A 280 -1.39 9.88 -16.09
CA GLY A 280 -1.80 8.68 -15.37
C GLY A 280 -0.61 7.72 -15.23
N PHE A 281 0.05 7.45 -16.36
CA PHE A 281 1.26 6.63 -16.43
C PHE A 281 2.35 7.31 -17.25
N ARG A 282 3.51 7.58 -16.66
CA ARG A 282 4.75 7.98 -17.36
C ARG A 282 5.72 6.81 -17.38
N MET A 283 6.15 6.38 -18.57
CA MET A 283 7.14 5.30 -18.71
C MET A 283 8.32 5.74 -19.57
N ASN A 284 9.51 5.81 -18.96
CA ASN A 284 10.74 6.23 -19.60
C ASN A 284 11.78 5.09 -19.60
N GLY A 285 11.78 4.32 -20.70
CA GLY A 285 12.59 3.11 -20.88
C GLY A 285 11.86 2.05 -21.69
N ASN A 286 12.27 0.78 -21.55
CA ASN A 286 11.55 -0.38 -22.08
C ASN A 286 10.63 -0.95 -20.99
N GLY A 287 9.43 -1.42 -21.31
CA GLY A 287 8.51 -1.92 -20.28
C GLY A 287 7.12 -2.24 -20.81
N THR A 288 6.22 -2.61 -19.91
CA THR A 288 4.83 -2.99 -20.26
C THR A 288 3.84 -2.27 -19.36
N LEU A 289 2.90 -1.56 -19.97
CA LEU A 289 1.65 -1.10 -19.36
C LEU A 289 0.49 -1.88 -19.98
N ARG A 290 -0.27 -2.61 -19.16
CA ARG A 290 -1.42 -3.38 -19.66
C ARG A 290 -2.59 -3.49 -18.70
N ASN A 291 -3.78 -3.71 -19.27
CA ASN A 291 -5.05 -3.88 -18.54
C ASN A 291 -5.36 -2.73 -17.56
N SER A 292 -4.77 -1.56 -17.75
CA SER A 292 -4.76 -0.45 -16.79
C SER A 292 -5.61 0.72 -17.27
N VAL A 293 -6.07 1.56 -16.35
CA VAL A 293 -7.00 2.67 -16.62
C VAL A 293 -6.33 4.00 -16.26
N GLY A 294 -6.19 4.90 -17.24
CA GLY A 294 -5.72 6.28 -17.05
C GLY A 294 -6.86 7.25 -17.30
N ASN A 295 -7.55 7.64 -16.22
CA ASN A 295 -8.79 8.41 -16.25
C ASN A 295 -8.65 9.81 -15.63
N ASN A 296 -9.25 10.85 -16.23
CA ASN A 296 -9.30 12.22 -15.69
C ASN A 296 -7.92 12.85 -15.33
N ASN A 297 -6.81 12.35 -15.89
CA ASN A 297 -5.48 12.96 -15.72
C ASN A 297 -5.30 14.09 -16.75
N ASN A 298 -4.14 14.75 -16.80
CA ASN A 298 -3.83 15.61 -17.95
C ASN A 298 -3.55 14.75 -19.19
N VAL A 299 -2.77 13.68 -19.06
CA VAL A 299 -2.51 12.71 -20.13
C VAL A 299 -2.74 11.29 -19.60
N GLY A 300 -3.39 10.40 -20.37
CA GLY A 300 -3.56 9.00 -19.95
C GLY A 300 -2.22 8.27 -19.82
N PHE A 301 -1.46 8.22 -20.91
CA PHE A 301 -0.09 7.67 -20.98
C PHE A 301 0.91 8.68 -21.57
N ARG A 302 2.11 8.75 -20.98
CA ARG A 302 3.20 9.64 -21.41
C ARG A 302 4.55 8.93 -21.51
N SER A 303 5.34 9.26 -22.53
CA SER A 303 6.75 8.86 -22.64
C SER A 303 7.60 9.88 -23.41
N GLU A 304 8.76 10.25 -22.86
CA GLU A 304 9.75 11.10 -23.54
C GLU A 304 10.92 10.32 -24.12
N THR A 305 11.24 9.15 -23.54
CA THR A 305 12.48 8.40 -23.83
C THR A 305 12.26 6.88 -23.92
N GLY A 306 11.00 6.46 -24.09
CA GLY A 306 10.64 5.05 -24.15
C GLY A 306 11.23 4.32 -25.35
N VAL A 307 11.64 3.06 -25.17
CA VAL A 307 12.18 2.23 -26.26
C VAL A 307 11.58 0.84 -26.18
N GLY A 308 10.80 0.43 -27.18
CA GLY A 308 10.19 -0.91 -27.18
C GLY A 308 9.11 -1.09 -26.10
N LEU A 309 8.39 -0.01 -25.75
CA LEU A 309 7.28 -0.06 -24.80
C LEU A 309 6.11 -0.88 -25.35
N GLN A 310 5.46 -1.62 -24.47
CA GLN A 310 4.22 -2.34 -24.75
C GLN A 310 3.08 -1.63 -24.02
N ILE A 311 2.19 -0.97 -24.77
CA ILE A 311 1.01 -0.27 -24.25
C ILE A 311 -0.21 -1.04 -24.79
N ILE A 312 -0.69 -2.01 -24.01
CA ILE A 312 -1.58 -3.07 -24.48
C ILE A 312 -2.87 -3.15 -23.65
N ASP A 313 -4.03 -3.18 -24.29
CA ASP A 313 -5.33 -3.42 -23.65
C ASP A 313 -5.64 -2.47 -22.47
N ASN A 314 -5.23 -1.19 -22.55
CA ASN A 314 -5.50 -0.17 -21.53
C ASN A 314 -6.70 0.72 -21.90
N GLU A 315 -7.28 1.37 -20.90
CA GLU A 315 -8.25 2.45 -21.09
C GLU A 315 -7.58 3.82 -20.82
N PHE A 316 -7.67 4.77 -21.75
CA PHE A 316 -7.24 6.15 -21.55
C PHE A 316 -8.41 7.09 -21.81
N SER A 317 -9.06 7.55 -20.73
CA SER A 317 -10.37 8.18 -20.81
C SER A 317 -10.47 9.54 -20.10
N ASN A 318 -11.22 10.47 -20.70
CA ASN A 318 -11.55 11.77 -20.12
C ASN A 318 -10.34 12.64 -19.69
N ASN A 319 -9.14 12.42 -20.24
CA ASN A 319 -7.96 13.18 -19.86
C ASN A 319 -8.02 14.61 -20.45
N THR A 320 -7.50 15.60 -19.73
CA THR A 320 -7.62 17.03 -20.09
C THR A 320 -6.75 17.44 -21.30
N SER A 321 -5.91 16.51 -21.77
CA SER A 321 -5.15 16.59 -23.01
C SER A 321 -5.26 15.24 -23.77
N PHE A 322 -4.14 14.56 -24.04
CA PHE A 322 -4.09 13.36 -24.89
C PHE A 322 -4.43 12.06 -24.14
N GLY A 323 -4.95 11.06 -24.86
CA GLY A 323 -5.01 9.68 -24.35
C GLY A 323 -3.60 9.08 -24.20
N ILE A 324 -2.82 9.10 -25.29
CA ILE A 324 -1.41 8.70 -25.34
C ILE A 324 -0.59 9.86 -25.92
N TYR A 325 0.47 10.31 -25.23
CA TYR A 325 1.39 11.33 -25.70
C TYR A 325 2.85 10.84 -25.68
N SER A 326 3.61 11.15 -26.74
CA SER A 326 5.07 10.99 -26.74
C SER A 326 5.76 12.01 -27.63
N ASN A 327 6.97 12.43 -27.22
CA ASN A 327 7.85 13.26 -28.03
C ASN A 327 9.28 12.68 -28.26
N GLY A 328 9.52 11.43 -27.86
CA GLY A 328 10.80 10.75 -28.08
C GLY A 328 10.79 9.24 -27.83
N MET A 329 9.62 8.62 -27.69
CA MET A 329 9.47 7.17 -27.69
C MET A 329 9.88 6.57 -29.04
N THR A 330 10.40 5.34 -29.05
CA THR A 330 10.70 4.56 -30.26
C THR A 330 10.29 3.09 -30.11
N ASN A 331 10.07 2.38 -31.22
CA ASN A 331 9.81 0.94 -31.33
C ASN A 331 8.64 0.41 -30.48
N ALA A 332 7.74 1.29 -30.01
CA ALA A 332 6.63 0.90 -29.15
C ALA A 332 5.52 0.16 -29.91
N ARG A 333 4.85 -0.77 -29.21
CA ARG A 333 3.63 -1.44 -29.63
C ARG A 333 2.45 -0.85 -28.86
N ILE A 334 1.50 -0.27 -29.59
CA ILE A 334 0.27 0.34 -29.05
C ILE A 334 -0.92 -0.45 -29.61
N ASP A 335 -1.53 -1.26 -28.75
CA ASP A 335 -2.35 -2.39 -29.18
C ASP A 335 -3.59 -2.59 -28.30
N GLY A 336 -4.77 -2.72 -28.90
CA GLY A 336 -6.01 -3.07 -28.18
C GLY A 336 -6.54 -2.01 -27.19
N ASN A 337 -5.95 -0.82 -27.11
CA ASN A 337 -6.33 0.18 -26.13
C ASN A 337 -7.70 0.82 -26.47
N GLN A 338 -8.47 1.18 -25.44
CA GLN A 338 -9.70 1.97 -25.53
C GLN A 338 -9.40 3.42 -25.16
N ILE A 339 -9.57 4.34 -26.09
CA ILE A 339 -9.15 5.73 -25.89
C ILE A 339 -10.32 6.66 -26.22
N TYR A 340 -10.89 7.32 -25.22
CA TYR A 340 -12.11 8.09 -25.42
C TYR A 340 -12.29 9.33 -24.53
N GLY A 341 -13.07 10.31 -25.01
CA GLY A 341 -13.43 11.48 -24.22
C GLY A 341 -12.27 12.43 -23.90
N ASN A 342 -11.08 12.23 -24.50
CA ASN A 342 -9.91 13.04 -24.21
C ASN A 342 -10.00 14.41 -24.91
N ASN A 343 -9.55 15.47 -24.23
CA ASN A 343 -9.67 16.86 -24.70
C ASN A 343 -8.65 17.25 -25.78
N ALA A 344 -7.74 16.34 -26.16
CA ALA A 344 -6.89 16.44 -27.34
C ALA A 344 -6.97 15.14 -28.19
N ALA A 345 -6.00 14.93 -29.08
CA ALA A 345 -5.94 13.72 -29.92
C ALA A 345 -5.89 12.42 -29.07
N PRO A 346 -6.46 11.30 -29.57
CA PRO A 346 -6.42 10.03 -28.85
C PRO A 346 -4.98 9.54 -28.64
N ILE A 347 -4.16 9.65 -29.67
CA ILE A 347 -2.75 9.33 -29.66
C ILE A 347 -2.03 10.49 -30.36
N PHE A 348 -0.97 11.01 -29.77
CA PHE A 348 -0.10 12.03 -30.36
C PHE A 348 1.36 11.67 -30.11
N ILE A 349 2.08 11.33 -31.18
CA ILE A 349 3.48 10.90 -31.11
C ILE A 349 4.27 11.75 -32.10
N THR A 350 5.37 12.34 -31.65
CA THR A 350 6.29 13.12 -32.49
C THR A 350 7.70 12.55 -32.43
N GLY A 351 8.39 12.58 -33.57
CA GLY A 351 9.72 11.99 -33.75
C GLY A 351 9.67 10.70 -34.56
N SER A 352 10.74 10.38 -35.28
CA SER A 352 10.80 9.16 -36.10
C SER A 352 11.00 7.93 -35.19
N GLY A 353 9.95 7.13 -35.03
CA GLY A 353 9.85 6.16 -33.93
C GLY A 353 9.77 4.68 -34.34
N GLY A 354 9.21 4.32 -35.49
CA GLY A 354 9.02 2.91 -35.85
C GLY A 354 8.00 2.20 -34.96
N HIS A 355 6.84 2.82 -34.70
CA HIS A 355 5.82 2.26 -33.81
C HIS A 355 4.87 1.32 -34.56
N LEU A 356 4.33 0.31 -33.86
CA LEU A 356 3.23 -0.50 -34.35
C LEU A 356 1.93 -0.08 -33.65
N ILE A 357 0.97 0.46 -34.39
CA ILE A 357 -0.31 0.96 -33.84
C ILE A 357 -1.48 0.20 -34.47
N VAL A 358 -2.07 -0.73 -33.72
CA VAL A 358 -3.04 -1.73 -34.22
C VAL A 358 -4.18 -1.99 -33.23
N ARG A 359 -5.36 -2.39 -33.71
CA ARG A 359 -6.51 -2.85 -32.88
C ARG A 359 -7.02 -1.87 -31.81
N ASN A 360 -6.56 -0.61 -31.80
CA ASN A 360 -7.02 0.38 -30.84
C ASN A 360 -8.42 0.89 -31.22
N THR A 361 -9.17 1.33 -30.22
CA THR A 361 -10.51 1.90 -30.40
C THR A 361 -10.55 3.35 -29.92
N PHE A 362 -11.22 4.21 -30.68
CA PHE A 362 -11.26 5.65 -30.47
C PHE A 362 -12.69 6.16 -30.48
N LYS A 363 -13.05 7.01 -29.51
CA LYS A 363 -14.39 7.63 -29.44
C LYS A 363 -14.37 9.01 -28.79
N ASN A 364 -15.06 10.00 -29.34
CA ASN A 364 -15.22 11.32 -28.73
C ASN A 364 -13.91 11.99 -28.25
N ASN A 365 -12.80 11.87 -28.98
CA ASN A 365 -11.54 12.56 -28.66
C ASN A 365 -11.41 13.82 -29.52
N ASN A 366 -10.92 14.92 -28.93
CA ASN A 366 -10.78 16.20 -29.61
C ASN A 366 -9.46 16.30 -30.39
N GLY A 367 -9.32 15.56 -31.49
CA GLY A 367 -8.17 15.71 -32.36
C GLY A 367 -8.11 14.69 -33.50
N ALA A 368 -7.19 14.93 -34.44
CA ALA A 368 -6.91 13.98 -35.51
C ALA A 368 -6.22 12.72 -34.98
N PHE A 369 -6.38 11.60 -35.71
CA PHE A 369 -5.61 10.38 -35.46
C PHE A 369 -4.13 10.59 -35.83
N PRO A 370 -3.19 9.80 -35.27
CA PRO A 370 -1.79 9.85 -35.69
C PRO A 370 -1.63 9.61 -37.18
N THR A 371 -0.74 10.38 -37.80
CA THR A 371 -0.29 10.20 -39.19
C THR A 371 1.23 10.19 -39.26
N ASP A 372 1.91 9.70 -38.23
CA ASP A 372 3.37 9.62 -38.20
C ASP A 372 3.86 8.69 -39.33
N PRO A 373 4.56 9.22 -40.34
CA PRO A 373 4.99 8.44 -41.51
C PRO A 373 6.14 7.49 -41.18
N SER A 374 6.72 7.55 -39.97
CA SER A 374 7.73 6.62 -39.50
C SER A 374 7.14 5.38 -38.80
N SER A 375 5.82 5.30 -38.64
CA SER A 375 5.14 4.25 -37.88
C SER A 375 4.24 3.36 -38.73
N ASP A 376 4.24 2.07 -38.40
CA ASP A 376 3.34 1.06 -38.93
C ASP A 376 1.96 1.18 -38.28
N ILE A 377 1.16 2.13 -38.79
CA ILE A 377 -0.20 2.40 -38.35
C ILE A 377 -1.17 1.57 -39.21
N ALA A 378 -1.87 0.61 -38.61
CA ALA A 378 -2.92 -0.12 -39.33
C ALA A 378 -4.13 0.78 -39.63
N GLN A 379 -4.84 0.45 -40.73
CA GLN A 379 -6.04 1.13 -41.20
C GLN A 379 -6.95 1.59 -40.07
N VAL A 380 -7.29 2.89 -40.06
CA VAL A 380 -8.30 3.45 -39.15
C VAL A 380 -9.66 3.42 -39.85
N LEU A 381 -10.57 2.59 -39.36
CA LEU A 381 -11.95 2.48 -39.84
C LEU A 381 -12.81 3.51 -39.09
N THR A 382 -13.23 4.56 -39.78
CA THR A 382 -13.98 5.69 -39.21
C THR A 382 -15.49 5.57 -39.44
N ASN A 383 -16.28 5.93 -38.43
CA ASN A 383 -17.75 5.92 -38.45
C ASN A 383 -18.36 4.64 -39.07
N PRO A 384 -18.00 3.44 -38.56
CA PRO A 384 -18.28 2.16 -39.20
C PRO A 384 -19.77 1.79 -39.39
N GLY A 385 -20.69 2.52 -38.76
CA GLY A 385 -22.13 2.35 -38.93
C GLY A 385 -22.72 1.10 -38.28
N ASN A 386 -24.00 0.86 -38.55
CA ASN A 386 -24.72 -0.31 -38.06
C ASN A 386 -24.28 -1.58 -38.82
N ALA A 387 -24.30 -2.74 -38.12
CA ALA A 387 -23.86 -4.03 -38.66
C ALA A 387 -22.41 -4.06 -39.18
N PHE A 388 -21.52 -3.29 -38.53
CA PHE A 388 -20.10 -3.23 -38.85
C PHE A 388 -19.41 -4.61 -38.85
N SER A 389 -18.53 -4.81 -39.84
CA SER A 389 -17.57 -5.91 -39.91
C SER A 389 -16.25 -5.39 -40.47
N SER A 390 -15.12 -5.92 -40.00
CA SER A 390 -13.79 -5.67 -40.56
C SER A 390 -13.20 -6.96 -41.11
N SER A 391 -12.67 -6.92 -42.33
CA SER A 391 -11.83 -7.98 -42.89
C SER A 391 -10.37 -7.89 -42.40
N ASN A 392 -9.96 -6.76 -41.83
CA ASN A 392 -8.64 -6.55 -41.28
C ASN A 392 -8.68 -6.66 -39.74
N ALA A 393 -8.19 -7.79 -39.22
CA ALA A 393 -8.15 -8.08 -37.79
C ALA A 393 -7.17 -7.19 -36.99
N TRP A 394 -6.35 -6.37 -37.65
CA TRP A 394 -5.42 -5.42 -37.03
C TRP A 394 -5.88 -3.96 -37.13
N ALA A 395 -6.99 -3.69 -37.82
CA ALA A 395 -7.51 -2.34 -37.99
C ALA A 395 -7.78 -1.64 -36.65
N ASN A 396 -7.47 -0.34 -36.60
CA ASN A 396 -7.94 0.54 -35.54
C ASN A 396 -9.36 1.02 -35.89
N ILE A 397 -10.20 1.29 -34.90
CA ILE A 397 -11.63 1.63 -35.11
C ILE A 397 -11.97 2.95 -34.43
N ALA A 398 -12.61 3.87 -35.14
CA ALA A 398 -13.11 5.14 -34.61
C ALA A 398 -14.64 5.24 -34.78
N TYR A 399 -15.38 5.42 -33.68
CA TYR A 399 -16.85 5.30 -33.63
C TYR A 399 -17.52 6.16 -32.54
#